data_AF-A0A954UXW3-F1
#
_entry.id   AF-A0A954UXW3-F1
#
_cell.length_a   1.000
_cell.length_b   1.000
_cell.length_c   1.000
_cell.angle_alpha   90.00
_cell.angle_beta   90.00
_cell.angle_gamma   90.00
#
_symmetry.space_group_name_H-M   'P 1'
#
loop_
_entity.id
_entity.type
_entity.pdbx_description
1 polymer ?
#
loop_
_entity_poly.entity_id
_entity_poly.type
_entity_poly.pdbx_seq_one_letter_code
_entity_poly.pdbx_strand_id
1 'polypeptide(L)'
;VLRDSQAKIDQRILAAMGLSSLERVERGQAIDVPCLDLGIAQLVVLPGEAFVGYQLMAQRLRPKSFVMVSGYGESWTGYIPTQSAMADGFDHGWRWVGPNCEALMEQALKSVLGAEGDDS
;
A
#
# COMPACT_ATOMS: atom_id res chain seq x y z
N VAL A 1 -8.44 -23.52 -12.67
CA VAL A 1 -9.01 -22.83 -11.50
C VAL A 1 -10.00 -21.74 -11.91
N LEU A 2 -9.60 -20.62 -12.54
CA LEU A 2 -10.51 -19.50 -12.82
C LEU A 2 -11.82 -19.88 -13.56
N ARG A 3 -11.69 -20.66 -14.64
CA ARG A 3 -12.80 -21.12 -15.49
C ARG A 3 -13.51 -22.38 -14.98
N ASP A 4 -13.01 -22.99 -13.90
CA ASP A 4 -13.55 -24.22 -13.35
C ASP A 4 -14.67 -23.88 -12.37
N SER A 5 -15.92 -24.18 -12.73
CA SER A 5 -17.09 -23.90 -11.89
C SER A 5 -17.20 -24.84 -10.68
N GLN A 6 -16.45 -25.94 -10.65
CA GLN A 6 -16.41 -26.90 -9.54
C GLN A 6 -15.31 -26.60 -8.52
N ALA A 7 -14.37 -25.70 -8.85
CA ALA A 7 -13.35 -25.25 -7.91
C ALA A 7 -13.96 -24.43 -6.77
N LYS A 8 -13.31 -24.44 -5.60
CA LYS A 8 -13.78 -23.68 -4.44
C LYS A 8 -13.79 -22.17 -4.73
N ILE A 9 -14.73 -21.45 -4.12
CA ILE A 9 -14.93 -20.01 -4.35
C ILE A 9 -13.66 -19.21 -4.02
N ASP A 10 -13.02 -19.49 -2.88
CA ASP A 10 -11.77 -18.87 -2.45
C ASP A 10 -10.63 -19.08 -3.47
N GLN A 11 -10.48 -20.30 -4.00
CA GLN A 11 -9.48 -20.60 -5.03
C GLN A 11 -9.74 -19.84 -6.32
N ARG A 12 -11.01 -19.68 -6.71
CA ARG A 12 -11.40 -18.91 -7.90
C ARG A 12 -11.17 -17.42 -7.71
N ILE A 13 -11.47 -16.87 -6.53
CA ILE A 13 -11.18 -15.47 -6.16
C ILE A 13 -9.66 -15.23 -6.21
N LEU A 14 -8.87 -16.09 -5.58
CA LEU A 14 -7.41 -16.00 -5.58
C LEU A 14 -6.82 -16.04 -6.99
N ALA A 15 -7.33 -16.95 -7.84
CA ALA A 15 -6.91 -17.02 -9.24
C ALA A 15 -7.29 -15.76 -10.03
N ALA A 16 -8.47 -15.16 -9.77
CA ALA A 16 -8.91 -13.93 -10.41
C ALA A 16 -8.05 -12.73 -9.98
N MET A 17 -7.80 -12.60 -8.68
CA MET A 17 -6.93 -11.56 -8.13
C MET A 17 -5.51 -11.67 -8.68
N GLY A 18 -4.92 -12.88 -8.70
CA GLY A 18 -3.59 -13.10 -9.24
C GLY A 18 -3.47 -12.81 -10.73
N LEU A 19 -4.49 -13.15 -11.54
CA LEU A 19 -4.52 -12.80 -12.96
C LEU A 19 -4.62 -11.27 -13.15
N SER A 20 -5.54 -10.62 -12.42
CA SER A 20 -5.73 -9.18 -12.52
C SER A 20 -4.48 -8.39 -12.10
N SER A 21 -3.76 -8.83 -11.05
CA SER A 21 -2.52 -8.17 -10.62
C SER A 21 -1.38 -8.39 -11.62
N LEU A 22 -1.26 -9.59 -12.19
CA LEU A 22 -0.30 -9.88 -13.27
C LEU A 22 -0.54 -8.97 -14.48
N GLU A 23 -1.78 -8.84 -14.94
CA GLU A 23 -2.14 -7.98 -16.08
C GLU A 23 -1.78 -6.51 -15.84
N ARG A 24 -1.93 -6.01 -14.61
CA ARG A 24 -1.49 -4.64 -14.24
C ARG A 24 0.02 -4.49 -14.35
N VAL A 25 0.77 -5.46 -13.81
CA VAL A 25 2.23 -5.46 -13.85
C VAL A 25 2.74 -5.51 -15.30
N GLU A 26 2.19 -6.38 -16.14
CA GLU A 26 2.56 -6.50 -17.55
C GLU A 26 2.29 -5.23 -18.37
N ARG A 27 1.26 -4.46 -17.99
CA ARG A 27 0.93 -3.17 -18.61
C ARG A 27 1.69 -1.98 -18.01
N GLY A 28 2.54 -2.21 -17.01
CA GLY A 28 3.25 -1.14 -16.30
C GLY A 28 2.34 -0.23 -15.47
N GLN A 29 1.15 -0.72 -15.08
CA GLN A 29 0.21 0.05 -14.29
C GLN A 29 0.56 -0.02 -12.79
N ALA A 30 1.13 1.06 -12.27
CA ALA A 30 1.45 1.21 -10.85
C ALA A 30 0.19 1.25 -9.97
N ILE A 31 0.40 1.21 -8.66
CA ILE A 31 -0.65 1.45 -7.67
C ILE A 31 -0.70 2.95 -7.38
N ASP A 32 -1.88 3.55 -7.43
CA ASP A 32 -2.08 4.94 -7.08
C ASP A 32 -2.04 5.14 -5.56
N VAL A 33 -1.33 6.18 -5.12
CA VAL A 33 -1.30 6.63 -3.73
C VAL A 33 -1.78 8.09 -3.71
N PRO A 34 -3.09 8.35 -3.73
CA PRO A 34 -3.59 9.72 -3.78
C PRO A 34 -3.41 10.41 -2.43
N CYS A 35 -3.14 11.72 -2.47
CA CYS A 35 -3.16 12.60 -1.31
C CYS A 35 -4.11 13.77 -1.57
N LEU A 36 -5.04 14.00 -0.65
CA LEU A 36 -5.88 15.18 -0.63
C LEU A 36 -5.24 16.23 0.30
N ASP A 37 -4.77 17.32 -0.31
CA ASP A 37 -4.21 18.48 0.38
C ASP A 37 -5.32 19.50 0.70
N LEU A 38 -5.54 19.76 1.99
CA LEU A 38 -6.49 20.76 2.52
C LEU A 38 -5.76 21.94 3.19
N GLY A 39 -4.49 22.17 2.82
CA GLY A 39 -3.58 23.14 3.43
C GLY A 39 -3.05 22.63 4.77
N ILE A 40 -3.84 22.81 5.83
CA ILE A 40 -3.44 22.45 7.20
C ILE A 40 -3.50 20.94 7.47
N ALA A 41 -4.18 20.19 6.60
CA ALA A 41 -4.43 18.77 6.76
C ALA A 41 -4.17 18.01 5.44
N GLN A 42 -3.59 16.82 5.55
CA GLN A 42 -3.34 15.90 4.46
C GLN A 42 -4.08 14.58 4.72
N LEU A 43 -4.78 14.08 3.72
CA LEU A 43 -5.36 12.73 3.74
C LEU A 43 -4.71 11.89 2.65
N VAL A 44 -3.91 10.91 3.04
CA VAL A 44 -3.26 9.96 2.11
C VAL A 44 -4.01 8.64 2.12
N VAL A 45 -4.24 8.06 0.95
CA VAL A 45 -4.81 6.72 0.81
C VAL A 45 -3.72 5.75 0.38
N LEU A 46 -3.43 4.77 1.22
CA LEU A 46 -2.47 3.71 1.00
C LEU A 46 -3.18 2.43 0.50
N PRO A 47 -2.49 1.59 -0.29
CA PRO A 47 -3.03 0.29 -0.68
C PRO A 47 -3.15 -0.67 0.51
N GLY A 48 -4.07 -1.61 0.38
CA GLY A 48 -4.23 -2.78 1.21
C GLY A 48 -4.33 -2.51 2.70
N GLU A 49 -3.93 -3.52 3.45
CA GLU A 49 -3.90 -3.52 4.91
C GLU A 49 -2.54 -2.98 5.37
N ALA A 50 -2.37 -1.67 5.21
CA ALA A 50 -1.18 -0.93 5.60
C ALA A 50 -1.05 -0.84 7.13
N PHE A 51 0.15 -1.12 7.65
CA PHE A 51 0.42 -1.10 9.07
C PHE A 51 0.50 0.32 9.63
N VAL A 52 0.23 0.49 10.94
CA VAL A 52 0.26 1.79 11.64
C VAL A 52 1.60 2.52 11.52
N GLY A 53 2.70 1.80 11.28
CA GLY A 53 4.01 2.41 11.06
C GLY A 53 4.03 3.41 9.90
N TYR A 54 3.20 3.22 8.87
CA TYR A 54 3.09 4.16 7.75
C TYR A 54 2.39 5.47 8.13
N GLN A 55 1.39 5.43 9.03
CA GLN A 55 0.81 6.65 9.63
C GLN A 55 1.87 7.47 10.37
N LEU A 56 2.68 6.80 11.19
CA LEU A 56 3.76 7.46 11.95
C LEU A 56 4.86 8.00 11.03
N MET A 57 5.19 7.25 9.97
CA MET A 57 6.12 7.70 8.93
C MET A 57 5.60 8.96 8.21
N ALA A 58 4.34 8.96 7.77
CA ALA A 58 3.69 10.08 7.11
C ALA A 58 3.68 11.35 7.99
N GLN A 59 3.37 11.21 9.28
CA GLN A 59 3.44 12.31 10.24
C GLN A 59 4.85 12.87 10.42
N ARG A 60 5.88 12.02 10.43
CA ARG A 60 7.28 12.45 10.49
C ARG A 60 7.73 13.19 9.22
N LEU A 61 7.20 12.80 8.06
CA LEU A 61 7.51 13.44 6.78
C LEU A 61 6.89 14.84 6.66
N ARG A 62 5.78 15.12 7.34
CA ARG A 62 5.13 16.45 7.32
C ARG A 62 4.70 16.91 8.72
N PRO A 63 5.66 17.24 9.61
CA PRO A 63 5.40 17.48 11.03
C PRO A 63 4.58 18.74 11.34
N LYS A 64 4.47 19.66 10.38
CA LYS A 64 3.73 20.92 10.52
C LYS A 64 2.25 20.82 10.11
N SER A 65 1.81 19.68 9.59
CA SER A 65 0.43 19.45 9.14
C SER A 65 -0.23 18.32 9.93
N PHE A 66 -1.56 18.36 10.02
CA PHE A 66 -2.30 17.16 10.40
C PHE A 66 -2.22 16.16 9.24
N VAL A 67 -1.79 14.93 9.50
CA VAL A 67 -1.71 13.87 8.48
C VAL A 67 -2.57 12.70 8.90
N MET A 68 -3.52 12.32 8.05
CA MET A 68 -4.34 11.12 8.19
C MET A 68 -4.00 10.16 7.06
N VAL A 69 -3.71 8.91 7.42
CA VAL A 69 -3.52 7.81 6.50
C VAL A 69 -4.74 6.89 6.56
N SER A 70 -5.31 6.60 5.40
CA SER A 70 -6.34 5.60 5.22
C SER A 70 -5.76 4.42 4.43
N GLY A 71 -5.99 3.20 4.89
CA GLY A 71 -5.68 1.99 4.10
C GLY A 71 -6.77 1.69 3.07
N TYR A 72 -6.68 0.53 2.43
CA TYR A 72 -7.69 -0.03 1.53
C TYR A 72 -7.98 0.80 0.26
N GLY A 73 -7.03 1.60 -0.22
CA GLY A 73 -7.16 2.26 -1.54
C GLY A 73 -7.25 1.24 -2.68
N GLU A 74 -6.32 0.27 -2.68
CA GLU A 74 -6.29 -0.87 -3.58
C GLU A 74 -6.05 -2.13 -2.75
N SER A 75 -7.03 -3.05 -2.69
CA SER A 75 -7.07 -4.08 -1.65
C SER A 75 -6.31 -5.37 -1.99
N TRP A 76 -5.90 -5.59 -3.25
CA TRP A 76 -5.32 -6.87 -3.65
C TRP A 76 -3.97 -7.19 -2.99
N THR A 77 -3.23 -6.17 -2.54
CA THR A 77 -1.90 -6.34 -1.92
C THR A 77 -1.95 -7.14 -0.62
N GLY A 78 -3.13 -7.21 0.02
CA GLY A 78 -3.30 -7.78 1.35
C GLY A 78 -2.52 -7.00 2.40
N TYR A 79 -1.87 -7.70 3.32
CA TYR A 79 -1.01 -7.09 4.34
C TYR A 79 0.22 -6.44 3.73
N ILE A 80 0.45 -5.19 4.13
CA ILE A 80 1.69 -4.46 3.83
C ILE A 80 2.40 -4.24 5.17
N PRO A 81 3.25 -5.16 5.62
CA PRO A 81 3.95 -5.03 6.89
C PRO A 81 5.07 -3.99 6.80
N THR A 82 5.47 -3.45 7.94
CA THR A 82 6.74 -2.73 8.07
C THR A 82 7.91 -3.70 8.12
N GLN A 83 9.12 -3.23 7.84
CA GLN A 83 10.35 -4.00 8.02
C GLN A 83 10.51 -4.45 9.48
N SER A 84 10.14 -3.59 10.44
CA SER A 84 10.13 -3.96 11.86
C SER A 84 9.14 -5.10 12.15
N ALA A 85 7.92 -5.04 11.59
CA ALA A 85 6.93 -6.10 11.80
C ALA A 85 7.39 -7.43 11.20
N MET A 86 8.02 -7.40 10.02
CA MET A 86 8.64 -8.60 9.42
C MET A 86 9.79 -9.14 10.30
N ALA A 87 10.63 -8.26 10.85
CA ALA A 87 11.71 -8.65 11.76
C ALA A 87 11.19 -9.25 13.08
N ASP A 88 10.02 -8.79 13.55
CA ASP A 88 9.33 -9.32 14.73
C ASP A 88 8.56 -10.63 14.44
N GLY A 89 8.70 -11.18 13.22
CA GLY A 89 8.15 -12.49 12.86
C GLY A 89 6.77 -12.46 12.21
N PHE A 90 6.30 -11.31 11.73
CA PHE A 90 5.08 -11.26 10.93
C PHE A 90 5.27 -12.02 9.61
N ASP A 91 4.62 -13.17 9.49
CA ASP A 91 4.58 -13.99 8.28
C ASP A 91 3.16 -14.51 8.04
N HIS A 92 2.39 -13.80 7.22
CA HIS A 92 1.01 -14.17 6.86
C HIS A 92 0.90 -14.43 5.36
N GLY A 93 0.22 -15.51 4.98
CA GLY A 93 0.02 -15.91 3.56
C GLY A 93 -0.86 -14.97 2.73
N TRP A 94 -1.44 -13.94 3.35
CA TRP A 94 -2.23 -12.89 2.68
C TRP A 94 -1.38 -11.64 2.42
N ARG A 95 -0.14 -11.84 2.00
CA ARG A 95 0.84 -10.79 1.68
C ARG A 95 1.26 -10.96 0.24
N TRP A 96 0.79 -10.07 -0.63
CA TRP A 96 1.06 -10.10 -2.07
C TRP A 96 2.12 -9.08 -2.49
N VAL A 97 2.84 -8.52 -1.52
CA VAL A 97 3.92 -7.55 -1.70
C VAL A 97 5.28 -8.17 -1.41
N GLY A 98 6.30 -7.69 -2.13
CA GLY A 98 7.69 -8.08 -1.91
C GLY A 98 8.29 -7.51 -0.61
N PRO A 99 9.47 -8.01 -0.18
CA PRO A 99 10.11 -7.57 1.07
C PRO A 99 10.52 -6.08 1.06
N ASN A 100 10.65 -5.47 -0.13
CA ASN A 100 10.97 -4.04 -0.28
C ASN A 100 9.75 -3.11 -0.18
N CYS A 101 8.58 -3.62 0.24
CA CYS A 101 7.34 -2.84 0.24
C CYS A 101 7.42 -1.58 1.11
N GLU A 102 8.06 -1.62 2.28
CA GLU A 102 8.20 -0.43 3.14
C GLU A 102 8.92 0.72 2.44
N ALA A 103 10.04 0.43 1.76
CA ALA A 103 10.81 1.47 1.07
C ALA A 103 10.02 2.10 -0.09
N LEU A 104 9.24 1.31 -0.82
CA LEU A 104 8.37 1.81 -1.89
C LEU A 104 7.24 2.69 -1.33
N MET A 105 6.67 2.29 -0.18
CA MET A 105 5.66 3.07 0.52
C MET A 105 6.23 4.39 1.07
N GLU A 106 7.45 4.37 1.61
CA GLU A 106 8.15 5.57 2.05
C GLU A 106 8.39 6.54 0.88
N GLN A 107 8.84 6.02 -0.26
CA GLN A 107 9.05 6.83 -1.47
C GLN A 107 7.73 7.46 -1.95
N ALA A 108 6.65 6.69 -2.00
CA ALA A 108 5.33 7.21 -2.36
C ALA A 108 4.87 8.29 -1.37
N LEU A 109 5.03 8.07 -0.06
CA LEU A 109 4.69 9.04 0.97
C LEU A 109 5.50 10.35 0.84
N LYS A 110 6.81 10.26 0.58
CA LYS A 110 7.66 11.44 0.35
C LYS A 110 7.18 12.26 -0.84
N SER A 111 6.85 11.58 -1.94
CA SER A 111 6.36 12.22 -3.16
C SER A 111 5.03 12.94 -2.92
N VAL A 112 4.04 12.28 -2.32
CA VAL A 112 2.67 12.82 -2.23
C VAL A 112 2.48 13.84 -1.12
N LEU A 113 3.33 13.81 -0.08
CA LEU A 113 3.33 14.78 1.01
C LEU A 113 4.20 16.01 0.72
N GLY A 114 4.87 16.06 -0.44
CA GLY A 114 5.74 17.18 -0.82
C GLY A 114 7.01 17.28 0.04
N ALA A 115 7.52 16.17 0.56
CA ALA A 115 8.75 16.15 1.36
C ALA A 115 10.03 16.25 0.50
N GLU A 116 9.89 16.25 -0.83
CA GLU A 116 10.95 16.56 -1.78
C GLU A 116 10.80 18.02 -2.24
N GLY A 117 11.44 18.97 -1.51
CA GLY A 117 11.70 20.30 -2.07
C GLY A 117 11.26 21.53 -1.27
N ASP A 118 11.12 21.49 0.04
CA ASP A 118 10.86 22.71 0.85
C ASP A 118 12.05 23.01 1.76
N ASP A 119 13.12 23.51 1.11
CA ASP A 119 14.36 24.03 1.73
C ASP A 119 14.53 25.52 1.33
N SER A 120 13.43 26.27 1.32
CA SER A 120 13.39 27.72 1.03
C SER A 120 12.62 28.51 2.07
#